data_AF-A0A183HFB9-F1
#
_entry.id   AF-A0A183HFB9-F1
#
_cell.length_a   1.000
_cell.length_b   1.000
_cell.length_c   1.000
_cell.angle_alpha   90.00
_cell.angle_beta   90.00
_cell.angle_gamma   90.00
#
_symmetry.space_group_name_H-M   'P 1'
#
loop_
_entity.id
_entity.type
_entity.pdbx_description
1 polymer ?
#
loop_
_entity_poly.entity_id
_entity_poly.type
_entity_poly.pdbx_seq_one_letter_code
_entity_poly.pdbx_strand_id
1 'polypeptide(L)' 'MENQMKLTFRTVKPFRGRVFVKGMVDKDQCVNSFIGNMELEIQYEIINGQCNMRRSRKYLMIMHVRL' A
#
# COMPACT_ATOMS: atom_id res chain seq x y z
N MET A 1 14.40 1.18 11.99
CA MET A 1 12.94 1.33 11.80
C MET A 1 12.62 0.96 10.37
N GLU A 2 11.63 0.09 10.15
CA GLU A 2 11.22 -0.30 8.80
C GLU A 2 10.57 0.91 8.09
N ASN A 3 11.20 1.36 7.01
CA ASN A 3 10.81 2.58 6.27
C ASN A 3 10.02 2.26 4.99
N GLN A 4 9.64 1.00 4.80
CA GLN A 4 8.90 0.53 3.64
C GLN A 4 7.72 -0.33 4.05
N MET A 5 6.69 -0.33 3.22
CA MET A 5 5.55 -1.21 3.29
C MET A 5 5.61 -2.12 2.07
N LYS A 6 5.50 -3.43 2.29
CA LYS A 6 5.39 -4.43 1.22
C LYS A 6 4.05 -5.13 1.32
N LEU A 7 3.32 -5.11 0.21
CA LEU A 7 2.08 -5.85 0.02
C LEU A 7 2.34 -7.00 -0.94
N THR A 8 2.06 -8.21 -0.48
CA THR A 8 2.12 -9.41 -1.30
C THR A 8 0.71 -9.90 -1.55
N PHE A 9 0.29 -9.94 -2.81
CA PHE A 9 -0.99 -10.49 -3.21
C PHE A 9 -0.77 -11.89 -3.76
N ARG A 10 -1.43 -12.87 -3.15
CA ARG A 10 -1.49 -14.24 -3.66
C ARG A 10 -2.84 -14.45 -4.31
N THR A 11 -2.82 -14.92 -5.55
CA THR A 11 -3.98 -14.99 -6.41
C THR A 11 -4.19 -16.41 -6.91
N VAL A 12 -5.44 -16.82 -7.11
CA VAL A 12 -5.77 -18.16 -7.64
C VAL A 12 -5.40 -18.29 -9.12
N LYS A 13 -5.34 -17.16 -9.85
CA LYS A 13 -4.96 -17.07 -11.27
C LYS A 13 -4.04 -15.85 -11.46
N PRO A 14 -3.15 -15.86 -12.49
CA PRO A 14 -2.22 -14.75 -12.70
C PRO A 14 -2.92 -13.40 -12.79
N PHE A 15 -2.54 -12.47 -11.92
CA PHE A 15 -3.08 -11.12 -11.94
C PHE A 15 -2.55 -10.37 -13.15
N ARG A 16 -3.46 -9.79 -13.95
CA ARG A 16 -3.15 -8.87 -15.03
C ARG A 16 -3.89 -7.56 -14.79
N GLY A 17 -3.15 -6.47 -14.67
CA GLY A 17 -3.72 -5.17 -14.37
C GLY A 17 -2.70 -4.21 -13.80
N ARG A 18 -3.18 -3.24 -13.04
CA ARG A 18 -2.35 -2.22 -12.39
C ARG A 18 -2.68 -2.16 -10.90
N VAL A 19 -1.65 -2.06 -10.07
CA VAL A 19 -1.79 -1.82 -8.62
C VAL A 19 -1.25 -0.41 -8.35
N PHE A 20 -2.04 0.40 -7.63
CA PHE A 20 -1.66 1.77 -7.30
C PHE A 20 -2.36 2.26 -6.04
N VAL A 21 -1.77 3.26 -5.38
CA VAL A 21 -2.43 3.97 -4.27
C VAL A 21 -3.61 4.78 -4.81
N LYS A 22 -4.77 4.64 -4.17
CA LYS A 22 -5.99 5.39 -4.53
C LYS A 22 -5.68 6.89 -4.63
N GLY A 23 -6.04 7.50 -5.76
CA GLY A 23 -5.78 8.93 -6.06
C GLY A 23 -4.37 9.25 -6.56
N MET A 24 -3.53 8.24 -6.80
CA MET A 24 -2.16 8.40 -7.29
C MET A 24 -1.92 7.67 -8.64
N VAL A 25 -2.98 7.38 -9.40
CA VAL A 25 -2.88 6.65 -10.68
C VAL A 25 -2.13 7.44 -11.76
N ASP A 26 -2.19 8.77 -11.72
CA ASP A 26 -1.51 9.65 -12.68
C ASP A 26 -0.02 9.84 -12.37
N LYS A 27 0.44 9.29 -11.24
CA LYS A 27 1.83 9.32 -10.82
C LYS A 27 2.43 7.96 -11.09
N ASP A 28 3.16 7.83 -12.19
CA ASP A 28 3.73 6.56 -12.64
C ASP A 28 4.58 5.88 -11.56
N GLN A 29 5.28 6.65 -10.72
CA GLN A 29 6.04 6.12 -9.58
C GLN A 29 5.19 5.44 -8.48
N CYS A 30 3.87 5.52 -8.60
CA CYS A 30 2.90 4.90 -7.71
C CYS A 30 2.12 3.77 -8.38
N VAL A 31 2.42 3.43 -9.64
CA VAL A 31 1.69 2.44 -10.43
C VAL A 31 2.60 1.29 -10.82
N ASN A 32 2.26 0.09 -10.38
CA ASN A 32 2.89 -1.14 -10.87
C ASN A 32 1.97 -1.82 -11.89
N SER A 33 2.47 -2.05 -13.10
CA SER A 33 1.74 -2.68 -14.19
C SER A 33 2.16 -4.13 -14.39
N PHE A 34 1.19 -5.04 -14.44
CA PHE A 34 1.37 -6.48 -14.53
C PHE A 34 0.77 -7.06 -15.81
N ILE A 35 1.00 -6.40 -16.96
CA ILE A 35 0.31 -6.69 -18.24
C ILE A 35 0.60 -8.11 -18.74
N GLY A 36 1.84 -8.58 -18.62
CA GLY A 36 2.29 -9.91 -19.04
C GLY A 36 2.52 -10.91 -17.91
N ASN A 37 2.02 -10.62 -16.70
CA ASN A 37 2.34 -11.45 -15.54
C ASN A 37 1.71 -12.85 -15.66
N MET A 38 2.53 -13.86 -15.36
CA MET A 38 2.13 -15.28 -15.29
C MET A 38 2.25 -15.83 -13.86
N GLU A 39 2.81 -15.06 -12.93
CA GLU A 39 2.97 -15.44 -11.54
C GLU A 39 1.65 -15.34 -10.77
N LEU A 40 1.47 -16.25 -9.81
CA LEU A 40 0.35 -16.24 -8.87
C LEU A 40 0.57 -15.31 -7.68
N GLU A 41 1.79 -14.81 -7.52
CA GLU A 41 2.17 -13.85 -6.50
C GLU A 41 2.64 -12.55 -7.14
N ILE A 42 2.10 -11.42 -6.69
CA ILE A 42 2.60 -10.10 -7.07
C ILE A 42 2.95 -9.31 -5.82
N GLN A 43 3.97 -8.48 -5.93
CA GLN A 43 4.47 -7.67 -4.83
C GLN A 43 4.38 -6.18 -5.19
N TYR A 44 3.97 -5.38 -4.22
CA TYR A 44 3.88 -3.94 -4.33
C TYR A 44 4.54 -3.30 -3.12
N GLU A 45 5.52 -2.45 -3.36
CA GLU A 45 6.34 -1.84 -2.33
C GLU A 45 6.19 -0.32 -2.36
N ILE A 46 6.01 0.29 -1.19
CA ILE A 46 5.90 1.74 -1.01
C ILE A 46 6.84 2.15 0.12
N ILE A 47 7.69 3.15 -0.11
CA ILE A 47 8.50 3.75 0.97
C ILE A 47 7.73 4.83 1.73
N ASN A 48 8.10 5.08 2.98
CA ASN A 48 7.45 6.09 3.80
C ASN A 48 7.53 7.49 3.14
N GLY A 49 6.38 8.16 3.02
CA GLY A 49 6.26 9.45 2.31
C GLY A 49 6.02 9.34 0.80
N GLN A 50 6.20 8.16 0.19
CA GLN A 50 5.84 7.93 -1.21
C GLN A 50 4.32 7.78 -1.34
N CYS A 51 3.79 8.17 -2.51
CA CYS A 51 2.37 8.01 -2.86
C CYS A 51 1.39 8.59 -1.83
N ASN A 52 1.76 9.69 -1.17
CA ASN A 52 0.98 10.33 -0.11
C ASN A 52 0.62 9.38 1.06
N MET A 53 1.40 8.31 1.26
CA MET A 53 1.24 7.41 2.39
C MET A 53 1.57 8.16 3.68
N ARG A 54 0.61 8.23 4.61
CA ARG A 54 0.77 8.90 5.91
C ARG A 54 0.65 7.88 7.04
N ARG A 55 1.54 7.97 8.03
CA ARG A 55 1.41 7.23 9.28
C ARG A 55 0.43 7.96 10.17
N SER A 56 -0.58 7.25 10.66
CA SER A 56 -1.48 7.77 11.69
C SER A 56 -1.21 7.02 12.99
N ARG A 57 -0.98 7.77 14.08
CA ARG A 57 -0.91 7.21 15.42
C ARG A 57 -2.25 7.47 16.10
N LYS A 58 -3.01 6.41 16.37
CA LYS A 58 -4.20 6.53 17.21
C LYS A 58 -3.74 6.66 18.65
N TYR A 59 -3.72 7.88 19.19
CA TYR A 59 -3.62 8.09 20.63
C TYR A 59 -4.97 7.71 21.23
N LEU A 60 -5.01 6.67 22.04
CA LEU A 60 -6.16 6.44 22.92
C LEU A 60 -6.10 7.54 23.98
N MET A 61 -6.82 8.65 23.77
CA MET A 61 -7.09 9.56 24.88
C MET A 61 -7.98 8.80 25.86
N ILE A 62 -7.38 8.26 26.92
CA ILE A 62 -8.13 7.88 28.11
C ILE A 62 -8.59 9.20 28.73
N MET A 63 -9.77 9.66 28.33
CA MET A 63 -10.46 10.73 29.05
C MET A 63 -10.81 10.17 30.43
N HIS A 64 -9.96 10.44 31.42
CA HIS A 64 -10.39 10.37 32.81
C HIS A 64 -11.48 11.43 32.97
N VAL A 65 -12.75 11.01 32.91
CA VAL A 65 -13.86 11.78 33.44
C VAL A 65 -13.58 11.93 34.93
N ARG A 66 -13.02 13.07 35.34
CA ARG A 66 -13.07 13.50 36.73
C ARG A 66 -14.50 13.98 36.95
N LEU A 67 -15.29 13.14 37.62
CA LEU A 67 -16.51 13.56 38.31
C LEU A 67 -16.12 14.45 39.50
#